data_AF-A0A3P1WKG9-F1
#
_entry.id   AF-A0A3P1WKG9-F1
#
_cell.length_a   1.000
_cell.length_b   1.000
_cell.length_c   1.000
_cell.angle_alpha   90.00
_cell.angle_beta   90.00
_cell.angle_gamma   90.00
#
_symmetry.space_group_name_H-M   'P 1'
#
loop_
_entity.id
_entity.type
_entity.pdbx_description
1 polymer ?
#
loop_
_entity_poly.entity_id
_entity_poly.type
_entity_poly.pdbx_seq_one_letter_code
_entity_poly.pdbx_strand_id
1 'polypeptide(L)' 'MSVSAIIMLIAAIVIVWGGLAFAIIFLLKHPEGSVPLRDDHGRPVPHPE' A
#
# COMPACT_ATOMS: atom_id res chain seq x y z
N MET A 1 -14.33 -13.55 30.35
CA MET A 1 -13.46 -12.76 29.46
C MET A 1 -13.56 -11.31 29.87
N SER A 2 -12.45 -10.60 30.04
CA SER A 2 -12.47 -9.20 30.50
C SER A 2 -12.78 -8.25 29.35
N VAL A 3 -13.51 -7.17 29.63
CA VAL A 3 -13.77 -6.08 28.67
C VAL A 3 -12.45 -5.51 28.13
N SER A 4 -11.42 -5.43 28.96
CA SER A 4 -10.07 -5.00 28.56
C SER A 4 -9.45 -5.88 27.47
N ALA A 5 -9.66 -7.20 27.50
CA ALA A 5 -9.15 -8.11 26.49
C ALA A 5 -9.82 -7.88 25.12
N ILE A 6 -11.13 -7.59 25.12
CA ILE A 6 -11.88 -7.29 23.90
C ILE A 6 -11.39 -5.98 23.26
N ILE A 7 -11.17 -4.94 24.07
CA ILE A 7 -10.65 -3.65 23.59
C ILE A 7 -9.28 -3.82 22.94
N MET A 8 -8.39 -4.58 23.60
CA MET A 8 -7.05 -4.86 23.08
C MET A 8 -7.10 -5.67 21.78
N LEU A 9 -8.01 -6.64 21.68
CA LEU A 9 -8.22 -7.42 20.46
C LEU A 9 -8.65 -6.53 19.29
N ILE A 10 -9.62 -5.64 19.52
CA ILE A 10 -10.09 -4.70 18.49
C ILE A 10 -8.96 -3.76 18.07
N ALA A 11 -8.19 -3.23 19.03
CA ALA A 11 -7.05 -2.36 18.73
C ALA A 11 -6.02 -3.08 17.86
N ALA A 12 -5.67 -4.33 18.19
CA ALA A 12 -4.74 -5.14 17.40
C ALA A 12 -5.25 -5.35 15.96
N ILE A 13 -6.54 -5.68 15.80
CA ILE A 13 -7.17 -5.83 14.48
C ILE A 13 -7.08 -4.52 13.69
N VAL A 14 -7.48 -3.39 14.28
CA VAL A 14 -7.46 -2.10 13.59
C VAL A 14 -6.05 -1.66 13.21
N ILE A 15 -5.04 -1.92 14.05
CA ILE A 15 -3.65 -1.55 13.74
C ILE A 15 -3.11 -2.38 12.59
N VAL A 16 -3.27 -3.71 12.64
CA VAL A 16 -2.77 -4.63 11.61
C VAL A 16 -3.50 -4.41 10.28
N TRP A 17 -4.84 -4.38 10.32
CA TRP A 17 -5.65 -4.27 9.12
C TRP A 17 -5.76 -2.83 8.61
N GLY A 18 -5.78 -1.83 9.49
CA GLY A 18 -5.86 -0.42 9.11
C GLY A 18 -4.64 0.03 8.32
N GLY A 19 -3.43 -0.31 8.77
CA GLY A 19 -2.21 -0.01 8.04
C GLY A 19 -2.15 -0.71 6.68
N LEU A 20 -2.52 -1.99 6.64
CA LEU A 20 -2.53 -2.79 5.42
C LEU A 20 -3.57 -2.29 4.40
N ALA A 21 -4.81 -2.06 4.83
CA ALA A 21 -5.88 -1.56 3.97
C ALA A 21 -5.53 -0.17 3.41
N PHE A 22 -4.95 0.69 4.25
CA PHE A 22 -4.50 2.01 3.82
C PHE A 22 -3.40 1.93 2.75
N ALA A 23 -2.40 1.06 2.94
CA ALA A 23 -1.33 0.84 1.96
C ALA A 23 -1.88 0.33 0.62
N ILE A 24 -2.83 -0.61 0.66
CA ILE A 24 -3.50 -1.14 -0.54
C ILE A 24 -4.27 -0.03 -1.25
N ILE A 25 -5.08 0.76 -0.53
CA ILE A 25 -5.83 1.88 -1.13
C ILE A 25 -4.88 2.92 -1.72
N PHE A 26 -3.79 3.22 -1.02
CA PHE A 26 -2.78 4.16 -1.49
C PHE A 26 -2.15 3.69 -2.81
N LEU A 27 -1.77 2.42 -2.90
CA LEU A 27 -1.19 1.82 -4.10
C LEU A 27 -2.21 1.73 -5.25
N LEU A 28 -3.47 1.41 -4.96
CA LEU A 28 -4.55 1.40 -5.95
C LEU A 28 -4.87 2.80 -6.48
N LYS A 29 -4.78 3.83 -5.64
CA LYS A 29 -5.00 5.23 -6.03
C LYS A 29 -3.83 5.84 -6.79
N HIS A 30 -2.61 5.41 -6.46
CA HIS A 30 -1.38 5.79 -7.15
C HIS A 30 -0.75 4.55 -7.78
N PRO A 31 -1.39 3.96 -8.82
CA PRO A 31 -0.79 2.85 -9.52
C PRO A 31 0.54 3.32 -10.11
N GLU A 32 1.61 2.68 -9.67
CA GLU A 32 3.00 2.93 -10.07
C GLU A 32 3.26 2.73 -11.58
N GLY A 33 2.24 2.33 -12.35
CA GLY A 33 2.28 2.22 -13.82
C GLY A 33 2.38 3.53 -14.59
N SER A 34 2.39 4.70 -13.92
CA SER A 34 2.69 5.99 -14.56
C SER A 34 4.15 6.42 -14.41
N VAL A 35 4.98 5.62 -13.75
CA VAL A 35 6.42 5.86 -13.71
C VAL A 35 7.01 5.34 -15.03
N PRO A 36 7.48 6.21 -15.94
CA PRO A 36 8.13 5.74 -17.15
C PRO A 36 9.35 4.92 -16.75
N LEU A 37 9.42 3.66 -17.21
CA LEU A 37 10.63 2.86 -17.08
C LEU A 37 11.77 3.67 -17.67
N ARG A 38 12.82 3.90 -16.87
CA ARG A 38 14.00 4.64 -17.28
C ARG A 38 15.15 3.69 -17.57
N ASP A 39 15.90 3.97 -18.63
CA ASP A 39 17.16 3.30 -18.89
C ASP A 39 18.22 3.68 -17.84
N ASP A 40 19.38 3.02 -17.84
CA ASP A 40 20.50 3.33 -16.93
C ASP A 40 21.01 4.77 -17.04
N HIS A 41 20.61 5.50 -18.10
CA HIS A 41 20.91 6.91 -18.33
C HIS A 41 19.79 7.85 -17.89
N GLY A 42 18.73 7.32 -17.27
CA GLY A 42 17.60 8.09 -16.74
C GLY A 42 16.61 8.57 -17.81
N ARG A 43 16.68 8.06 -19.03
CA ARG A 43 15.77 8.41 -20.13
C ARG A 43 14.58 7.44 -20.16
N PRO A 44 13.36 7.91 -20.47
CA PRO A 44 12.22 7.01 -20.61
C PRO A 44 12.44 6.01 -21.76
N VAL A 45 12.22 4.73 -21.50
CA VAL A 45 12.31 3.65 -22.48
C VAL A 45 11.11 3.75 -23.43
N PRO A 46 11.33 3.85 -24.77
CA PRO A 46 10.25 3.85 -25.74
C PRO A 46 9.46 2.54 -25.65
N HIS A 47 8.14 2.65 -25.56
CA HIS A 47 7.28 1.46 -25.58
C HIS A 47 7.24 0.92 -27.03
N PRO A 48 7.58 -0.36 -27.28
CA PRO A 48 7.39 -0.95 -28.59
C PRO A 48 5.87 -1.03 -28.89
N GLU A 49 5.47 -0.42 -29.99
CA GLU A 49 4.11 -0.43 -30.55
C GLU A 49 3.78 -1.74 -31.29
#